data_AF-A0A948DQV2-F1
#
_entry.id   AF-A0A948DQV2-F1
#
_cell.length_a   1.000
_cell.length_b   1.000
_cell.length_c   1.000
_cell.angle_alpha   90.00
_cell.angle_beta   90.00
_cell.angle_gamma   90.00
#
_symmetry.space_group_name_H-M   'P 1'
#
loop_
_entity.id
_entity.type
_entity.pdbx_description
1 polymer ?
#
loop_
_entity_poly.entity_id
_entity_poly.type
_entity_poly.pdbx_seq_one_letter_code
_entity_poly.pdbx_strand_id
1 'polypeptide(L)' 'MTETIFVHEGTLDKFLGDGIMAFWGAPEPQEKQADMAIAAALEMLERVETANDERKRPACPSCRCA' A
#
# COMPACT_ATOMS: atom_id res chain seq x y z
N MET A 1 -0.10 1.90 2.71
CA MET A 1 0.82 1.69 1.57
C MET A 1 2.26 1.78 2.03
N THR A 2 2.77 2.95 2.43
CA THR A 2 4.16 3.07 2.91
C THR A 2 4.46 2.23 4.15
N GLU A 3 3.52 2.16 5.10
CA GLU A 3 3.65 1.30 6.28
C GLU A 3 3.83 -0.17 5.90
N THR A 4 3.06 -0.67 4.93
CA THR A 4 3.17 -2.05 4.42
C THR A 4 4.56 -2.34 3.87
N ILE A 5 5.19 -1.38 3.17
CA ILE A 5 6.57 -1.54 2.69
C ILE A 5 7.51 -1.80 3.87
N PHE A 6 7.40 -1.03 4.97
CA PHE A 6 8.26 -1.19 6.14
C PHE A 6 7.97 -2.46 6.95
N VAL A 7 6.69 -2.86 7.08
CA VAL A 7 6.30 -4.10 7.77
C VAL A 7 6.92 -5.33 7.10
N HIS A 8 7.01 -5.32 5.77
CA HIS A 8 7.63 -6.39 4.98
C HIS A 8 9.12 -6.17 4.72
N GLU A 9 9.82 -5.35 5.52
CA GLU A 9 11.28 -5.11 5.41
C GLU A 9 11.75 -4.54 4.06
N GLY A 10 10.87 -3.82 3.37
CA GLY A 10 11.17 -3.10 2.15
C GLY A 10 11.79 -1.73 2.41
N THR A 11 12.65 -1.31 1.50
CA THR A 11 13.24 0.04 1.47
C THR A 11 12.42 0.91 0.53
N LEU A 12 11.83 1.98 1.04
CA LEU A 12 11.20 3.00 0.22
C LEU A 12 12.26 3.83 -0.52
N ASP A 13 12.17 3.90 -1.84
CA ASP A 13 13.07 4.73 -2.65
C ASP A 13 12.47 6.12 -2.87
N LYS A 14 11.29 6.18 -3.48
CA LYS A 14 10.61 7.43 -3.83
C LYS A 14 9.13 7.25 -4.14
N PHE A 15 8.42 8.38 -4.08
CA PHE A 15 7.05 8.51 -4.55
C PHE A 15 7.04 8.94 -6.03
N LEU A 16 6.13 8.35 -6.81
CA LEU A 16 5.99 8.54 -8.25
C LEU A 16 4.57 9.01 -8.58
N GLY A 17 4.23 10.24 -8.21
CA GLY A 17 2.88 10.78 -8.45
C GLY A 17 1.82 9.98 -7.67
N ASP A 18 1.11 9.09 -8.37
CA ASP A 18 0.13 8.16 -7.81
C ASP A 18 0.72 6.78 -7.43
N GLY A 19 1.99 6.53 -7.77
CA GLY A 19 2.72 5.31 -7.46
C GLY A 19 3.78 5.48 -6.37
N ILE A 20 4.31 4.34 -5.92
CA ILE A 20 5.43 4.26 -4.98
C ILE A 20 6.44 3.26 -5.53
N MET A 21 7.74 3.56 -5.40
CA MET A 21 8.83 2.64 -5.71
C MET A 21 9.53 2.21 -4.43
N ALA A 22 9.69 0.90 -4.27
CA ALA A 22 10.38 0.28 -3.14
C ALA A 22 11.16 -0.96 -3.59
N PHE A 23 12.18 -1.31 -2.82
CA PHE A 23 13.08 -2.43 -3.10
C PHE A 23 13.19 -3.36 -1.90
N TRP A 24 13.42 -4.64 -2.18
CA TRP A 24 13.78 -5.66 -1.20
C TRP A 24 15.14 -6.24 -1.60
N GLY A 25 16.01 -6.48 -0.62
CA GLY A 25 17.40 -6.89 -0.89
C GLY A 25 18.36 -5.76 -1.27
N ALA A 26 17.98 -4.50 -1.03
CA ALA A 26 18.86 -3.34 -1.12
C ALA A 26 18.57 -2.35 0.04
N PRO A 27 19.60 -1.74 0.66
CA PRO A 27 21.04 -1.82 0.34
C PRO A 27 21.71 -3.13 0.80
N GLU A 28 21.11 -3.85 1.73
CA GLU A 28 21.60 -5.14 2.22
C GLU A 28 20.87 -6.31 1.55
N PRO A 29 21.56 -7.39 1.18
CA PRO A 29 20.94 -8.56 0.57
C PRO A 29 19.98 -9.27 1.55
N GLN A 30 18.83 -9.69 1.04
CA GLN A 30 17.81 -10.42 1.77
C GLN A 30 17.51 -11.73 1.05
N GLU A 31 17.61 -12.86 1.76
CA GLU A 31 17.44 -14.20 1.17
C GLU A 31 16.04 -14.41 0.59
N LYS A 32 15.01 -13.87 1.25
CA LYS A 32 13.60 -13.99 0.86
C LYS A 32 13.02 -12.71 0.25
N GLN A 33 13.86 -11.90 -0.39
CA GLN A 33 13.45 -10.61 -0.98
C GLN A 33 12.22 -10.71 -1.89
N ALA A 34 12.12 -11.78 -2.68
CA ALA A 34 11.00 -11.99 -3.61
C ALA A 34 9.70 -12.29 -2.85
N ASP A 35 9.76 -13.17 -1.85
CA ASP A 35 8.60 -13.54 -1.05
C ASP A 35 8.09 -12.34 -0.24
N MET A 36 9.00 -11.54 0.34
CA MET A 36 8.67 -10.33 1.09
C MET A 36 8.04 -9.25 0.20
N ALA A 37 8.59 -9.02 -0.99
CA ALA A 37 8.02 -8.09 -1.96
C ALA A 37 6.61 -8.51 -2.39
N ILE A 38 6.39 -9.81 -2.64
CA ILE A 38 5.07 -10.34 -3.02
C ILE A 38 4.09 -10.22 -1.85
N ALA A 39 4.50 -10.56 -0.63
CA ALA A 39 3.65 -10.43 0.55
C ALA A 39 3.24 -8.96 0.78
N ALA A 40 4.16 -8.01 0.62
CA ALA A 40 3.87 -6.59 0.68
C ALA A 40 2.85 -6.16 -0.38
N ALA A 41 3.01 -6.62 -1.62
CA ALA A 41 2.11 -6.29 -2.71
C ALA A 41 0.69 -6.82 -2.47
N LEU A 42 0.55 -8.05 -1.97
CA LEU A 42 -0.76 -8.64 -1.63
C LEU A 42 -1.47 -7.85 -0.53
N GLU A 43 -0.77 -7.51 0.56
CA GLU A 43 -1.36 -6.71 1.65
C GLU A 43 -1.74 -5.30 1.17
N MET A 44 -0.95 -4.70 0.27
CA MET A 44 -1.32 -3.40 -0.32
C MET A 44 -2.63 -3.48 -1.11
N LEU A 45 -2.85 -4.56 -1.87
CA LEU A 45 -4.10 -4.77 -2.61
C LEU A 45 -5.29 -4.86 -1.66
N GLU A 46 -5.19 -5.65 -0.59
CA GLU A 46 -6.25 -5.77 0.43
C GLU A 46 -6.58 -4.41 1.08
N ARG A 47 -5.55 -3.61 1.38
CA ARG A 47 -5.73 -2.25 1.92
C ARG A 47 -6.40 -1.32 0.91
N VAL A 48 -6.08 -1.42 -0.38
CA VAL A 48 -6.74 -0.64 -1.44
C VAL A 48 -8.21 -1.01 -1.54
N GLU A 49 -8.53 -2.30 -1.53
CA GLU A 49 -9.91 -2.78 -1.57
C GLU A 49 -10.72 -2.24 -0.39
N THR A 50 -10.18 -2.37 0.82
CA THR A 50 -10.81 -1.82 2.04
C THR A 50 -11.05 -0.31 1.94
N ALA A 51 -10.04 0.45 1.52
CA ALA A 51 -10.16 1.90 1.37
C ALA A 51 -11.16 2.30 0.27
N ASN A 52 -11.26 1.53 -0.81
CA ASN A 52 -12.24 1.75 -1.86
C ASN A 52 -13.66 1.49 -1.35
N ASP A 53 -13.86 0.46 -0.55
CA ASP A 53 -15.18 0.16 0.04
C ASP A 53 -15.62 1.22 1.04
N GLU A 54 -14.70 1.80 1.82
CA GLU A 54 -14.98 2.96 2.66
C GLU A 54 -15.40 4.19 1.85
N ARG A 55 -14.73 4.44 0.71
CA ARG A 55 -15.05 5.57 -0.19
C ARG A 55 -16.37 5.39 -0.93
N LYS A 56 -16.80 4.15 -1.20
CA LYS A 56 -18.12 3.85 -1.78
C LYS A 56 -19.26 4.22 -0.83
N ARG A 57 -19.00 4.40 0.48
CA ARG A 57 -20.01 4.92 1.39
C ARG A 57 -20.36 6.34 0.95
N PRO A 58 -21.63 6.64 0.66
CA PRO A 58 -22.00 7.97 0.18
C PRO A 58 -21.57 9.01 1.21
N ALA A 59 -20.80 10.01 0.75
CA ALA A 59 -20.27 11.12 1.54
C ALA A 59 -21.36 12.12 1.94
N CYS A 60 -22.54 11.64 2.38
CA CYS A 60 -23.67 12.48 2.69
C CYS A 60 -24.12 12.31 4.15
N PRO A 61 -23.50 13.03 5.11
CA PRO A 61 -24.03 13.17 6.46
C PRO A 61 -24.98 14.37 6.62
N SER A 62 -25.09 15.28 5.63
CA SER A 62 -25.85 16.54 5.79
C SER A 62 -26.64 17.05 4.59
N CYS A 63 -26.58 16.44 3.39
CA CYS A 63 -27.48 16.86 2.33
C CYS A 63 -28.88 16.31 2.64
N ARG A 64 -29.69 17.16 3.29
CA ARG A 64 -31.13 17.15 3.09
C ARG A 64 -31.36 17.44 1.60
N CYS A 65 -31.40 16.39 0.78
CA CYS A 65 -32.04 16.48 -0.52
C CYS A 65 -33.53 16.64 -0.26
N ALA A 66 -33.97 17.90 -0.24
CA ALA A 66 -35.34 18.32 -0.51
C ALA A 66 -35.40 18.85 -1.94
#